data_AF-A0A3M7T1N2-F1
#
_entry.id   AF-A0A3M7T1N2-F1
#
_cell.length_a   1.000
_cell.length_b   1.000
_cell.length_c   1.000
_cell.angle_alpha   90.00
_cell.angle_beta   90.00
_cell.angle_gamma   90.00
#
_symmetry.space_group_name_H-M   'P 1'
#
loop_
_entity.id
_entity.type
_entity.pdbx_description
1 polymer ?
#
loop_
_entity_poly.entity_id
_entity_poly.type
_entity_poly.pdbx_seq_one_letter_code
_entity_poly.pdbx_strand_id
1 'polypeptide(L)'
;MLRINLSYLAYAFAALGFIVSINEGQYFFSKGASSSEAPVLDVENESTGYIGTIGERNVLVDLKPHLQIKNIESINGICSYHVFKPTSEDFPFTIDIKDKLTGEAVIEVVRKETIDEKKTIFLDCHKRKEYDFLIQAHDCSTPSVPSKNHVIRHFNKNKLRKYI
;
A
#
# COMPACT_ATOMS: atom_id res chain seq x y z
N MET A 1 19.68 -1.36 -41.30
CA MET A 1 20.13 -2.14 -40.13
C MET A 1 21.44 -1.52 -39.67
N LEU A 2 21.40 -0.68 -38.64
CA LEU A 2 22.60 -0.13 -38.01
C LEU A 2 22.32 -0.03 -36.51
N ARG A 3 22.91 -0.93 -35.74
CA ARG A 3 23.01 -0.83 -34.29
C ARG A 3 24.23 0.04 -34.00
N ILE A 4 24.04 1.13 -33.26
CA ILE A 4 25.15 1.82 -32.59
C ILE A 4 24.84 1.77 -31.09
N ASN A 5 25.57 0.89 -30.42
CA ASN A 5 25.78 0.89 -28.98
C ASN A 5 27.01 1.77 -28.76
N LEU A 6 26.89 2.90 -28.06
CA LEU A 6 28.04 3.60 -27.50
C LEU A 6 27.64 4.40 -26.26
N SER A 7 28.52 4.27 -25.29
CA SER A 7 28.35 4.45 -23.87
C SER A 7 28.60 5.88 -23.40
N TYR A 8 28.10 6.20 -22.21
CA TYR A 8 28.54 7.25 -21.28
C TYR A 8 28.57 8.71 -21.75
N LEU A 9 27.72 9.53 -21.12
CA LEU A 9 28.14 10.81 -20.56
C LEU A 9 27.21 11.18 -19.39
N ALA A 10 27.65 10.91 -18.16
CA ALA A 10 27.07 11.51 -16.97
C ALA A 10 27.79 12.85 -16.76
N TYR A 11 27.06 13.96 -16.86
CA TYR A 11 27.53 15.28 -16.42
C TYR A 11 26.71 15.71 -15.21
N ALA A 12 27.43 16.12 -14.18
CA ALA A 12 26.89 16.47 -12.88
C ALA A 12 27.11 17.97 -12.58
N PHE A 13 26.08 18.54 -11.94
CA PHE A 13 26.02 19.77 -11.13
C PHE A 13 26.13 21.15 -11.78
N ALA A 14 25.04 21.93 -11.71
CA ALA A 14 24.92 23.03 -10.73
C ALA A 14 23.49 23.61 -10.67
N ALA A 15 23.01 23.81 -9.43
CA ALA A 15 21.97 24.73 -8.96
C ALA A 15 20.62 24.81 -9.73
N LEU A 16 19.55 24.36 -9.06
CA LEU A 16 18.13 24.59 -9.43
C LEU A 16 17.75 24.13 -10.84
N GLY A 17 17.53 22.83 -11.05
CA GLY A 17 16.95 22.37 -12.30
C GLY A 17 17.03 20.87 -12.49
N PHE A 18 15.91 20.21 -12.20
CA PHE A 18 15.52 18.84 -12.53
C PHE A 18 16.32 18.18 -13.68
N ILE A 19 16.90 17.00 -13.44
CA ILE A 19 17.28 16.06 -14.51
C ILE A 19 16.09 15.14 -14.74
N VAL A 20 15.42 15.32 -15.88
CA VAL A 20 14.33 14.45 -16.34
C VAL A 20 14.94 13.36 -17.23
N SER A 21 14.83 12.09 -16.84
CA SER A 21 15.09 10.95 -17.72
C SER A 21 13.74 10.35 -18.12
N ILE A 22 13.40 10.47 -19.40
CA ILE A 22 12.15 9.96 -19.97
C ILE A 22 12.47 8.62 -20.65
N ASN A 23 12.03 7.51 -20.06
CA ASN A 23 11.80 6.27 -20.82
C ASN A 23 10.28 6.13 -21.01
N GLU A 24 9.90 5.74 -22.22
CA GLU A 24 8.56 5.84 -22.80
C GLU A 24 7.41 5.42 -21.88
N GLY A 25 6.46 6.35 -21.67
CA GLY A 25 5.29 6.21 -20.81
C GLY A 25 4.91 7.56 -20.20
N GLN A 26 4.51 8.52 -21.04
CA GLN A 26 4.22 9.90 -20.63
C GLN A 26 3.06 9.98 -19.62
N TYR A 27 3.39 10.11 -18.33
CA TYR A 27 2.51 10.69 -17.32
C TYR A 27 2.90 12.16 -17.16
N PHE A 28 2.04 13.07 -17.63
CA PHE A 28 2.23 14.50 -17.48
C PHE A 28 1.94 14.91 -16.03
N PHE A 29 2.97 15.19 -15.24
CA PHE A 29 2.84 15.91 -13.98
C PHE A 29 2.62 17.39 -14.27
N SER A 30 1.36 17.83 -14.35
CA SER A 30 1.04 19.25 -14.38
C SER A 30 1.05 19.82 -12.96
N LYS A 31 2.01 20.71 -12.71
CA LYS A 31 2.19 21.57 -11.52
C LYS A 31 2.45 20.83 -10.21
N GLY A 32 3.74 20.81 -9.84
CA GLY A 32 4.17 20.74 -8.45
C GLY A 32 3.66 21.94 -7.66
N ALA A 33 2.44 21.84 -7.16
CA ALA A 33 2.18 22.38 -5.84
C ALA A 33 2.90 21.43 -4.88
N SER A 34 3.87 21.95 -4.13
CA SER A 34 4.28 21.30 -2.89
C SER A 34 3.06 21.31 -1.98
N SER A 35 2.20 20.31 -2.12
CA SER A 35 1.22 20.06 -1.09
C SER A 35 2.01 19.70 0.16
N SER A 36 1.92 20.56 1.17
CA SER A 36 2.41 20.25 2.51
C SER A 36 1.36 19.49 3.32
N GLU A 37 0.20 19.19 2.74
CA GLU A 37 -0.88 18.52 3.46
C GLU A 37 -0.59 17.02 3.56
N ALA A 38 -0.72 16.50 4.77
CA ALA A 38 -0.63 15.07 5.00
C ALA A 38 -1.82 14.37 4.34
N PRO A 39 -1.63 13.15 3.79
CA PRO A 39 -2.74 12.31 3.35
C PRO A 39 -3.72 12.06 4.50
N VAL A 40 -5.01 12.14 4.21
CA VAL A 40 -6.10 11.84 5.14
C VAL A 40 -6.83 10.60 4.64
N LEU A 41 -6.70 9.51 5.39
CA LEU A 41 -7.39 8.25 5.11
C LEU A 41 -8.91 8.44 5.24
N ASP A 42 -9.65 7.89 4.29
CA ASP A 42 -11.11 7.92 4.32
C ASP A 42 -11.66 6.85 5.27
N VAL A 43 -11.77 7.21 6.54
CA VAL A 43 -12.30 6.34 7.60
C VAL A 43 -13.69 6.81 7.98
N GLU A 44 -14.65 5.89 8.02
CA GLU A 44 -16.03 6.19 8.43
C GLU A 44 -16.10 6.68 9.89
N ASN A 45 -15.27 6.09 10.77
CA ASN A 45 -15.18 6.46 12.18
C ASN A 45 -13.74 6.37 12.69
N GLU A 46 -13.14 7.53 13.01
CA GLU A 46 -11.76 7.64 13.51
C GLU A 46 -11.52 6.91 14.84
N SER A 47 -12.56 6.72 15.66
CA SER A 47 -12.45 6.04 16.96
C SER A 47 -12.31 4.52 16.82
N THR A 48 -12.89 3.94 15.76
CA THR A 48 -12.85 2.49 15.50
C THR A 48 -11.81 2.11 14.46
N GLY A 49 -11.43 3.02 13.57
CA GLY A 49 -10.55 2.72 12.45
C GLY A 49 -11.23 1.86 11.39
N TYR A 50 -10.45 1.05 10.69
CA TYR A 50 -10.94 0.13 9.67
C TYR A 50 -11.27 -1.24 10.27
N ILE A 51 -12.35 -1.85 9.78
CA ILE A 51 -12.74 -3.21 10.14
C ILE A 51 -12.68 -4.09 8.89
N GLY A 52 -11.86 -5.14 8.95
CA GLY A 52 -11.67 -6.09 7.87
C GLY A 52 -12.10 -7.51 8.22
N THR A 53 -12.53 -8.28 7.22
CA THR A 53 -12.79 -9.71 7.38
C THR A 53 -12.17 -10.54 6.27
N ILE A 54 -11.73 -11.76 6.57
CA ILE A 54 -11.15 -12.70 5.60
C ILE A 54 -11.57 -14.11 5.98
N GLY A 55 -11.74 -14.99 5.00
CA GLY A 55 -11.82 -16.42 5.28
C GLY A 55 -10.44 -17.06 5.23
N GLU A 56 -10.26 -18.20 5.90
CA GLU A 56 -8.97 -18.93 5.93
C GLU A 56 -8.31 -19.16 4.57
N ARG A 57 -9.12 -19.31 3.52
CA ARG A 57 -8.67 -19.60 2.15
C ARG A 57 -8.67 -18.39 1.22
N ASN A 58 -9.07 -17.22 1.73
CA ASN A 58 -9.08 -16.01 0.95
C ASN A 58 -7.72 -15.33 1.04
N VAL A 59 -7.36 -14.60 -0.02
CA VAL A 59 -6.10 -13.85 -0.08
C VAL A 59 -6.34 -12.37 0.20
N LEU A 60 -7.52 -11.85 -0.15
CA LEU A 60 -7.90 -10.46 0.04
C LEU A 60 -8.74 -10.29 1.30
N VAL A 61 -8.40 -9.27 2.08
CA VAL A 61 -9.22 -8.82 3.20
C VAL A 61 -10.37 -7.97 2.64
N ASP A 62 -11.61 -8.33 3.00
CA ASP A 62 -12.79 -7.48 2.81
C ASP A 62 -12.76 -6.38 3.89
N LEU A 63 -12.17 -5.25 3.56
CA LEU A 63 -11.99 -4.09 4.44
C LEU A 63 -13.12 -3.07 4.24
N LYS A 64 -13.67 -2.57 5.35
CA LYS A 64 -14.72 -1.53 5.35
C LYS A 64 -14.33 -0.34 6.25
N PRO A 65 -14.36 0.90 5.74
CA PRO A 65 -14.40 1.24 4.30
C PRO A 65 -13.15 0.72 3.54
N HIS A 66 -13.15 0.81 2.22
CA HIS A 66 -11.94 0.51 1.43
C HIS A 66 -10.84 1.53 1.73
N LEU A 67 -9.57 1.14 1.57
CA LEU A 67 -8.47 2.10 1.74
C LEU A 67 -8.51 3.10 0.61
N GLN A 68 -8.79 4.36 0.93
CA GLN A 68 -8.80 5.50 0.02
C GLN A 68 -8.32 6.74 0.76
N ILE A 69 -7.97 7.79 0.01
CA ILE A 69 -7.56 9.08 0.57
C ILE A 69 -8.61 10.14 0.27
N LYS A 70 -9.10 10.77 1.34
CA LYS A 70 -10.16 11.76 1.30
C LYS A 70 -9.73 13.08 0.66
N ASN A 71 -8.50 13.52 0.91
CA ASN A 71 -7.94 14.78 0.40
C ASN A 71 -6.99 14.57 -0.78
N ILE A 72 -7.24 13.57 -1.64
CA ILE A 72 -6.31 13.18 -2.70
C ILE A 72 -6.05 14.30 -3.71
N GLU A 73 -7.05 15.16 -3.97
CA GLU A 73 -6.93 16.34 -4.83
C GLU A 73 -5.97 17.39 -4.28
N SER A 74 -5.76 17.38 -2.96
CA SER A 74 -4.86 18.31 -2.28
C SER A 74 -3.44 17.77 -2.15
N ILE A 75 -3.11 16.54 -2.56
CA ILE A 75 -1.78 15.91 -2.35
C ILE A 75 -1.20 15.33 -3.64
N ASN A 76 0.10 15.00 -3.63
CA ASN A 76 0.82 14.47 -4.80
C ASN A 76 0.62 12.96 -5.01
N GLY A 77 -0.59 12.44 -4.84
CA GLY A 77 -0.89 11.00 -4.91
C GLY A 77 -0.21 10.18 -3.79
N ILE A 78 -0.42 8.87 -3.80
CA ILE A 78 0.12 7.94 -2.79
C ILE A 78 1.18 7.01 -3.39
N CYS A 79 2.30 6.89 -2.69
CA CYS A 79 3.43 6.08 -3.12
C CYS A 79 3.67 4.85 -2.25
N SER A 80 3.29 4.89 -0.97
CA SER A 80 3.37 3.70 -0.10
C SER A 80 2.35 3.75 1.03
N TYR A 81 2.06 2.56 1.56
CA TYR A 81 1.43 2.37 2.86
C TYR A 81 2.42 1.64 3.76
N HIS A 82 2.75 2.25 4.89
CA HIS A 82 3.56 1.61 5.91
C HIS A 82 2.68 0.88 6.92
N VAL A 83 3.07 -0.34 7.26
CA VAL A 83 2.37 -1.18 8.22
C VAL A 83 3.20 -1.32 9.48
N PHE A 84 2.66 -0.84 10.60
CA PHE A 84 3.24 -1.03 11.92
C PHE A 84 2.51 -2.16 12.64
N LYS A 85 3.21 -3.27 12.77
CA LYS A 85 2.75 -4.49 13.42
C LYS A 85 3.30 -4.60 14.85
N PRO A 86 2.61 -5.29 15.75
CA PRO A 86 3.18 -5.69 17.04
C PRO A 86 4.49 -6.48 16.83
N THR A 87 5.52 -6.17 17.62
CA THR A 87 6.89 -6.66 17.43
C THR A 87 7.10 -8.15 17.69
N SER A 88 6.11 -8.86 18.23
CA SER A 88 6.25 -10.21 18.75
C SER A 88 5.71 -11.32 17.84
N GLU A 89 5.16 -11.01 16.66
CA GLU A 89 4.33 -11.99 15.94
C GLU A 89 4.53 -12.00 14.43
N ASP A 90 4.38 -13.21 13.85
CA ASP A 90 4.23 -13.41 12.42
C ASP A 90 3.00 -12.63 11.93
N PHE A 91 3.27 -11.63 11.09
CA PHE A 91 2.26 -10.76 10.50
C PHE A 91 2.16 -11.07 9.00
N PRO A 92 1.09 -11.74 8.55
CA PRO A 92 1.01 -12.31 7.22
C PRO A 92 0.35 -11.38 6.22
N PHE A 93 0.33 -10.05 6.41
CA PHE A 93 -0.33 -9.13 5.48
C PHE A 93 0.65 -8.18 4.80
N THR A 94 0.30 -7.81 3.57
CA THR A 94 0.90 -6.72 2.79
C THR A 94 -0.21 -5.81 2.27
N ILE A 95 0.14 -4.58 1.90
CA ILE A 95 -0.79 -3.64 1.26
C ILE A 95 -0.31 -3.41 -0.17
N ASP A 96 -1.21 -3.57 -1.13
CA ASP A 96 -0.95 -3.32 -2.55
C ASP A 96 -1.78 -2.14 -3.04
N ILE A 97 -1.10 -1.14 -3.62
CA ILE A 97 -1.75 0.06 -4.14
C ILE A 97 -2.29 -0.27 -5.53
N LYS A 98 -3.60 -0.16 -5.70
CA LYS A 98 -4.27 -0.35 -6.98
C LYS A 98 -4.27 0.93 -7.81
N ASP A 99 -4.40 2.08 -7.16
CA ASP A 99 -4.36 3.39 -7.82
C ASP A 99 -3.72 4.46 -6.94
N LYS A 100 -2.65 5.07 -7.46
CA LYS A 100 -1.89 6.13 -6.77
C LYS A 100 -2.62 7.48 -6.76
N LEU A 101 -3.53 7.70 -7.70
CA LEU A 101 -4.26 8.96 -7.88
C LEU A 101 -5.53 9.05 -7.05
N THR A 102 -5.98 7.94 -6.47
CA THR A 102 -7.07 7.87 -5.49
C THR A 102 -6.56 7.41 -4.12
N GLY A 103 -5.39 6.78 -4.09
CA GLY A 103 -4.87 6.07 -2.94
C GLY A 103 -5.56 4.73 -2.71
N GLU A 104 -6.34 4.23 -3.66
CA GLU A 104 -7.01 2.93 -3.55
C GLU A 104 -5.98 1.81 -3.33
N ALA A 105 -6.18 1.04 -2.27
CA ALA A 105 -5.31 -0.08 -1.94
C ALA A 105 -6.09 -1.26 -1.35
N VAL A 106 -5.51 -2.46 -1.47
CA VAL A 106 -6.04 -3.68 -0.88
C VAL A 106 -5.04 -4.29 0.10
N ILE A 107 -5.57 -5.00 1.09
CA ILE A 107 -4.76 -5.77 2.03
C ILE A 107 -4.79 -7.23 1.61
N GLU A 108 -3.61 -7.79 1.36
CA GLU A 108 -3.45 -9.16 0.88
C GLU A 108 -2.63 -10.01 1.86
N VAL A 109 -2.92 -11.31 1.92
CA VAL A 109 -2.10 -12.26 2.67
C VAL A 109 -0.80 -12.55 1.90
N VAL A 110 0.34 -12.46 2.58
CA VAL A 110 1.67 -12.65 2.00
C VAL A 110 1.78 -14.03 1.36
N ARG A 111 2.20 -14.04 0.10
CA ARG A 111 2.61 -15.26 -0.61
C ARG A 111 4.10 -15.45 -0.36
N LYS A 112 4.48 -16.56 0.29
CA LYS A 112 5.90 -16.93 0.39
C LYS A 112 6.28 -17.64 -0.89
N GLU A 113 7.10 -16.98 -1.71
CA GLU A 113 7.78 -17.66 -2.80
C GLU A 113 9.00 -18.38 -2.21
N THR A 114 8.94 -19.71 -2.15
CA THR A 114 10.13 -20.55 -2.00
C THR A 114 10.66 -20.90 -3.38
N ILE A 115 11.97 -21.13 -3.51
CA ILE A 115 12.67 -21.35 -4.78
C ILE A 115 12.01 -22.43 -5.66
N ASP A 116 11.31 -23.39 -5.04
CA ASP A 116 10.63 -24.47 -5.76
C ASP A 116 9.09 -24.35 -5.82
N GLU A 117 8.44 -23.51 -5.00
CA GLU A 117 6.98 -23.40 -5.00
C GLU A 117 6.49 -22.02 -4.48
N LYS A 118 5.51 -21.42 -5.18
CA LYS A 118 4.75 -20.27 -4.66
C LYS A 118 3.75 -20.76 -3.63
N LYS A 119 4.10 -20.72 -2.34
CA LYS A 119 3.21 -21.13 -1.25
C LYS A 119 2.49 -19.92 -0.68
N THR A 120 1.18 -19.86 -0.91
CA THR A 120 0.33 -18.90 -0.19
C THR A 120 0.27 -19.33 1.28
N ILE A 121 0.61 -18.42 2.20
CA ILE A 121 0.37 -18.67 3.62
C ILE A 121 -1.13 -18.51 3.81
N PHE A 122 -1.84 -19.58 4.15
CA PHE A 122 -3.24 -19.46 4.53
C PHE A 122 -3.33 -19.13 6.02
N LEU A 123 -4.33 -18.32 6.36
CA LEU A 123 -4.62 -17.98 7.75
C LEU A 123 -5.34 -19.15 8.41
N ASP A 124 -4.88 -19.55 9.59
CA ASP A 124 -5.51 -20.59 10.40
C ASP A 124 -6.39 -19.91 11.47
N CYS A 125 -7.72 -19.97 11.31
CA CYS A 125 -8.68 -19.36 12.25
C CYS A 125 -8.59 -19.98 13.64
N HIS A 126 -8.14 -21.24 13.74
CA HIS A 126 -8.02 -21.92 15.03
C HIS A 126 -6.84 -21.36 15.82
N LYS A 127 -5.75 -20.97 15.14
CA LYS A 127 -4.59 -20.35 15.77
C LYS A 127 -4.80 -18.89 16.10
N ARG A 128 -5.42 -18.14 15.17
CA ARG A 128 -5.63 -16.70 15.36
C ARG A 128 -6.91 -16.22 14.70
N LYS A 129 -7.74 -15.57 15.51
CA LYS A 129 -9.05 -15.06 15.12
C LYS A 129 -9.03 -13.57 14.76
N GLU A 130 -8.05 -12.83 15.26
CA GLU A 130 -8.00 -11.38 15.12
C GLU A 130 -6.56 -10.87 14.94
N TYR A 131 -6.41 -9.84 14.11
CA TYR A 131 -5.16 -9.14 13.89
C TYR A 131 -5.40 -7.63 13.96
N ASP A 132 -4.60 -6.97 14.78
CA ASP A 132 -4.61 -5.53 14.94
C ASP A 132 -3.26 -4.94 14.54
N PHE A 133 -3.29 -3.91 13.71
CA PHE A 133 -2.08 -3.22 13.25
C PHE A 133 -2.40 -1.77 12.88
N LEU A 134 -1.35 -0.95 12.78
CA LEU A 134 -1.48 0.43 12.33
C LEU A 134 -1.02 0.55 10.89
N ILE A 135 -1.67 1.45 10.15
CA ILE A 135 -1.22 1.86 8.82
C ILE A 135 -0.96 3.37 8.77
N GLN A 136 -0.07 3.76 7.86
CA GLN A 136 0.23 5.15 7.54
C GLN A 136 0.42 5.28 6.02
N ALA A 137 -0.34 6.17 5.40
CA ALA A 137 -0.20 6.50 3.99
C ALA A 137 0.92 7.53 3.80
N HIS A 138 1.70 7.36 2.74
CA HIS A 138 2.79 8.26 2.37
C HIS A 138 2.56 8.79 0.97
N ASP A 139 2.56 10.12 0.85
CA ASP A 139 2.45 10.76 -0.45
C ASP A 139 3.72 10.56 -1.29
N CYS A 140 3.65 10.92 -2.58
CA CYS A 140 4.81 10.84 -3.47
C CYS A 140 5.75 12.06 -3.42
N SER A 141 5.62 12.95 -2.43
CA SER A 141 6.49 14.13 -2.33
C SER A 141 7.89 13.75 -1.83
N THR A 142 8.84 14.68 -1.98
CA THR A 142 10.21 14.52 -1.48
C THR A 142 10.58 15.74 -0.63
N PRO A 143 10.71 15.62 0.70
CA PRO A 143 10.48 14.41 1.50
C PRO A 143 8.99 14.04 1.57
N SER A 144 8.69 12.73 1.65
CA SER A 144 7.31 12.24 1.77
C SER A 144 6.68 12.71 3.09
N VAL A 145 5.41 13.12 3.00
CA VAL A 145 4.57 13.53 4.13
C VAL A 145 3.67 12.35 4.55
N PRO A 146 3.81 11.83 5.77
CA PRO A 146 2.97 10.75 6.27
C PRO A 146 1.60 11.22 6.75
N SER A 147 0.60 10.34 6.63
CA SER A 147 -0.69 10.49 7.31
C SER A 147 -0.57 10.27 8.83
N LYS A 148 -1.67 10.51 9.55
CA LYS A 148 -1.83 9.95 10.90
C LYS A 148 -1.84 8.42 10.86
N ASN A 149 -1.53 7.78 11.99
CA ASN A 149 -1.69 6.33 12.14
C ASN A 149 -3.17 5.97 12.26
N HIS A 150 -3.60 4.93 11.55
CA HIS A 150 -4.95 4.39 11.67
C HIS A 150 -4.91 2.91 12.04
N VAL A 151 -5.78 2.55 12.99
CA VAL A 151 -5.96 1.15 13.41
C VAL A 151 -6.73 0.39 12.34
N ILE A 152 -6.22 -0.78 12.01
CA ILE A 152 -6.95 -1.80 11.26
C ILE A 152 -7.16 -2.98 12.21
N ARG A 153 -8.42 -3.34 12.40
CA ARG A 153 -8.80 -4.58 13.08
C ARG A 153 -9.34 -5.56 12.08
N HIS A 154 -8.78 -6.75 12.08
CA HIS A 154 -9.07 -7.76 11.08
C HIS A 154 -9.54 -9.07 11.75
N PHE A 155 -10.69 -9.59 11.32
CA PHE A 155 -11.28 -10.83 11.83
C PHE A 155 -11.20 -11.98 10.82
N ASN A 156 -10.70 -13.11 11.27
CA ASN A 156 -10.69 -14.35 10.51
C ASN A 156 -12.02 -15.10 10.69
N LYS A 157 -12.78 -15.24 9.59
CA LYS A 157 -14.08 -15.92 9.56
C LYS A 157 -13.87 -17.42 9.41
N ASN A 158 -14.34 -18.17 10.40
CA ASN A 158 -14.52 -19.62 10.24
C ASN A 158 -15.52 -19.90 9.11
N LYS A 159 -15.15 -20.80 8.20
CA LYS A 159 -16.14 -21.41 7.31
C LYS A 159 -17.03 -22.30 8.20
N LEU A 160 -18.28 -21.89 8.42
CA LEU A 160 -19.33 -22.80 8.91
C LEU A 160 -19.35 -23.99 7.95
N ARG A 161 -18.74 -25.11 8.36
CA ARG A 161 -18.90 -26.38 7.66
C ARG A 161 -20.37 -26.73 7.82
N LYS A 162 -21.14 -26.60 6.73
CA LYS A 162 -22.40 -27.32 6.57
C LYS A 162 -22.09 -28.81 6.72
N TYR A 163 -22.33 -29.34 7.91
CA TYR A 163 -22.77 -30.71 8.07
C TYR A 163 -24.29 -30.68 7.88
N ILE A 164 -24.74 -30.84 6.63
CA ILE A 164 -26.08 -31.34 6.29
C ILE A 164 -25.89 -32.23 5.07
#